data_AF-A0A950MQ39-F1
#
_entry.id   AF-A0A950MQ39-F1
#
_cell.length_a   1.000
_cell.length_b   1.000
_cell.length_c   1.000
_cell.angle_alpha   90.00
_cell.angle_beta   90.00
_cell.angle_gamma   90.00
#
_symmetry.space_group_name_H-M   'P 1'
#
loop_
_entity.id
_entity.type
_entity.pdbx_description
1 polymer ?
#
loop_
_entity_poly.entity_id
_entity_poly.type
_entity_poly.pdbx_seq_one_letter_code
_entity_poly.pdbx_strand_id
1 'polypeptide(L)'
;GYICCSVSAAERYVRLPTDELANLAWDQVRAAVSALAGATLHNSAVTRNPEATYLPKNGTTRPMQRTRRPRVAVAGSWTQTGWLDTMESAVRSGIAAAHALELERGVA
;
A
#
# COMPACT_ATOMS: atom_id res chain seq x y z
N GLY A 1 24.75 -5.79 -6.67
CA GLY A 1 23.40 -5.34 -7.09
C GLY A 1 22.43 -5.57 -5.96
N TYR A 2 21.20 -5.08 -6.06
CA TYR A 2 20.12 -5.39 -5.13
C TYR A 2 18.94 -5.99 -5.89
N ILE A 3 18.18 -6.85 -5.24
CA ILE A 3 16.96 -7.44 -5.77
C ILE A 3 15.86 -7.16 -4.75
N CYS A 4 14.70 -6.74 -5.25
CA CYS A 4 13.51 -6.55 -4.43
C CYS A 4 12.48 -7.61 -4.82
N CYS A 5 11.90 -8.26 -3.82
CA CYS A 5 10.78 -9.17 -4.00
C CYS A 5 9.57 -8.58 -3.28
N SER A 6 8.50 -8.36 -4.03
CA SER A 6 7.20 -7.98 -3.46
C SER A 6 6.28 -9.19 -3.49
N VAL A 7 5.62 -9.46 -2.37
CA VAL A 7 4.68 -10.57 -2.23
C VAL A 7 3.33 -10.01 -1.79
N SER A 8 2.36 -10.08 -2.68
CA SER A 8 0.95 -9.81 -2.39
C SER A 8 0.26 -11.07 -1.86
N ALA A 9 -0.90 -10.93 -1.19
CA ALA A 9 -1.59 -12.06 -0.54
C ALA A 9 -0.64 -12.87 0.35
N ALA A 10 0.06 -12.16 1.22
CA ALA A 10 1.17 -12.68 2.00
C ALA A 10 0.75 -13.24 3.37
N GLU A 11 -0.54 -13.58 3.57
CA GLU A 11 -1.08 -14.02 4.86
C GLU A 11 -0.29 -15.21 5.44
N ARG A 12 0.16 -16.12 4.57
CA ARG A 12 0.97 -17.29 4.96
C ARG A 12 2.43 -16.95 5.27
N TYR A 13 2.93 -15.82 4.79
CA TYR A 13 4.34 -15.42 4.90
C TYR A 13 4.57 -14.36 5.96
N VAL A 14 3.57 -13.53 6.26
CA VAL A 14 3.72 -12.35 7.13
C VAL A 14 4.17 -12.72 8.54
N ARG A 15 3.86 -13.94 8.99
CA ARG A 15 4.23 -14.46 10.32
C ARG A 15 5.52 -15.27 10.34
N LEU A 16 6.14 -15.55 9.18
CA LEU A 16 7.41 -16.26 9.16
C LEU A 16 8.52 -15.43 9.81
N PRO A 17 9.47 -16.08 10.52
CA PRO A 17 10.72 -15.46 10.93
C PRO A 17 11.40 -14.74 9.76
N THR A 18 12.09 -13.64 10.05
CA THR A 18 12.68 -12.76 9.02
C THR A 18 13.73 -13.47 8.18
N ASP A 19 14.57 -14.26 8.81
CA ASP A 19 15.59 -15.10 8.17
C ASP A 19 14.96 -16.19 7.30
N GLU A 20 13.93 -16.88 7.79
CA GLU A 20 13.19 -17.87 7.00
C GLU A 20 12.56 -17.26 5.75
N LEU A 21 11.90 -16.10 5.88
CA LEU A 21 11.28 -15.42 4.74
C LEU A 21 12.33 -14.90 3.75
N ALA A 22 13.46 -14.37 4.23
CA ALA A 22 14.56 -13.93 3.38
C ALA A 22 15.18 -15.09 2.59
N ASN A 23 15.42 -16.23 3.25
CA ASN A 23 15.94 -17.43 2.61
C ASN A 23 14.96 -17.99 1.57
N LEU A 24 13.68 -18.07 1.92
CA LEU A 24 12.63 -18.49 0.98
C LEU A 24 12.62 -17.62 -0.28
N ALA A 25 12.61 -16.29 -0.10
CA ALA A 25 12.63 -15.36 -1.24
C ALA A 25 13.89 -15.54 -2.09
N TRP A 26 15.05 -15.72 -1.44
CA TRP A 26 16.33 -15.92 -2.12
C TRP A 26 16.36 -17.21 -2.96
N ASP A 27 15.87 -18.32 -2.41
CA ASP A 27 15.79 -19.59 -3.13
C ASP A 27 14.90 -19.48 -4.38
N GLN A 28 13.75 -18.81 -4.28
CA GLN A 28 12.87 -18.57 -5.42
C GLN A 28 13.54 -17.68 -6.49
N VAL A 29 14.23 -16.62 -6.08
CA VAL A 29 14.93 -15.71 -7.00
C VAL A 29 16.04 -16.43 -7.76
N ARG A 30 16.87 -17.23 -7.08
CA ARG A 30 17.95 -18.00 -7.74
C ARG A 30 17.43 -19.05 -8.68
N ALA A 31 16.30 -19.69 -8.33
CA ALA A 31 15.65 -20.66 -9.20
C ALA A 31 15.08 -19.99 -10.47
N ALA A 32 14.54 -18.78 -10.34
CA ALA A 32 13.93 -18.04 -11.47
C ALA A 32 14.95 -17.32 -12.35
N VAL A 33 16.09 -16.89 -11.79
CA VAL A 33 17.09 -16.08 -12.50
C VAL A 33 18.40 -16.84 -12.58
N SER A 34 18.63 -17.51 -13.72
CA SER A 34 19.79 -18.38 -13.94
C SER A 34 21.14 -17.72 -13.69
N ALA A 35 21.28 -16.41 -13.97
CA ALA A 35 22.49 -15.64 -13.69
C ALA A 35 22.85 -15.57 -12.19
N LEU A 36 21.90 -15.89 -11.29
CA LEU A 36 22.09 -15.88 -9.84
C LEU A 36 22.32 -17.27 -9.25
N ALA A 37 22.38 -18.33 -10.07
CA ALA A 37 22.54 -19.70 -9.58
C ALA A 37 23.78 -19.88 -8.67
N GLY A 38 24.90 -19.21 -9.00
CA GLY A 38 26.14 -19.20 -8.19
C GLY A 38 26.32 -18.00 -7.27
N ALA A 39 25.32 -17.10 -7.19
CA ALA A 39 25.44 -15.88 -6.38
C ALA A 39 25.33 -16.18 -4.87
N THR A 40 25.94 -15.33 -4.06
CA THR A 40 25.87 -15.38 -2.59
C THR A 40 25.05 -14.20 -2.07
N LEU A 41 24.13 -14.46 -1.15
CA LEU A 41 23.38 -13.42 -0.45
C LEU A 41 24.24 -12.85 0.68
N HIS A 42 24.63 -11.58 0.56
CA HIS A 42 25.43 -10.92 1.60
C HIS A 42 24.56 -10.35 2.72
N ASN A 43 23.47 -9.69 2.37
CA ASN A 43 22.57 -9.02 3.30
C ASN A 43 21.13 -9.14 2.82
N SER A 44 20.19 -9.19 3.76
CA SER A 44 18.75 -9.14 3.49
C SER A 44 18.04 -8.22 4.47
N ALA A 45 16.91 -7.69 4.03
CA ALA A 45 15.98 -6.93 4.86
C ALA A 45 14.56 -7.31 4.45
N VAL A 46 13.68 -7.45 5.45
CA VAL A 46 12.28 -7.82 5.25
C VAL A 46 11.39 -6.78 5.91
N THR A 47 10.57 -6.13 5.10
CA THR A 47 9.52 -5.22 5.56
C THR A 47 8.16 -5.90 5.42
N ARG A 48 7.27 -5.68 6.38
CA ARG A 48 5.93 -6.30 6.43
C ARG A 48 4.87 -5.23 6.64
N ASN A 49 3.84 -5.27 5.80
CA ASN A 49 2.73 -4.32 5.86
C ASN A 49 1.40 -5.10 5.76
N PRO A 50 0.94 -5.77 6.83
CA PRO A 50 -0.25 -6.62 6.79
C PRO A 50 -1.53 -5.86 6.41
N GLU A 51 -1.57 -4.56 6.71
CA GLU A 51 -2.70 -3.66 6.42
C GLU A 51 -2.33 -2.62 5.34
N ALA A 52 -1.43 -2.99 4.41
CA ALA A 52 -0.94 -2.06 3.37
C ALA A 52 -2.03 -1.55 2.43
N THR A 53 -2.98 -2.41 2.09
CA THR A 53 -4.03 -2.13 1.11
C THR A 53 -5.38 -2.31 1.77
N TYR A 54 -6.15 -1.23 1.81
CA TYR A 54 -7.56 -1.26 2.14
C TYR A 54 -8.34 -2.04 1.07
N LEU A 55 -8.86 -3.19 1.46
CA LEU A 55 -9.70 -4.06 0.63
C LEU A 55 -11.14 -4.04 1.17
N PRO A 56 -12.00 -3.12 0.70
CA PRO A 56 -13.37 -3.03 1.17
C PRO A 56 -14.16 -4.29 0.77
N LYS A 57 -15.05 -4.75 1.65
CA LYS A 57 -16.05 -5.76 1.28
C LYS A 57 -16.94 -5.23 0.16
N ASN A 58 -17.44 -6.11 -0.69
CA ASN A 58 -18.42 -5.75 -1.72
C ASN A 58 -19.60 -4.97 -1.09
N GLY A 59 -19.99 -3.87 -1.72
CA GLY A 59 -21.07 -2.99 -1.22
C GLY A 59 -20.64 -2.01 -0.12
N THR A 60 -19.39 -2.01 0.34
CA THR A 60 -18.91 -1.02 1.32
C THR A 60 -18.85 0.36 0.68
N THR A 61 -19.59 1.32 1.24
CA THR A 61 -19.48 2.73 0.87
C THR A 61 -18.22 3.32 1.48
N ARG A 62 -17.32 3.86 0.63
CA ARG A 62 -16.15 4.62 1.08
C ARG A 62 -16.56 6.05 1.42
N PRO A 63 -15.95 6.69 2.43
CA PRO A 63 -16.31 8.05 2.78
C PRO A 63 -15.85 9.05 1.72
N MET A 64 -16.66 10.06 1.48
CA MET A 64 -16.28 11.26 0.73
C MET A 64 -15.26 12.08 1.54
N GLN A 65 -14.48 12.92 0.85
CA GLN A 65 -13.45 13.75 1.50
C GLN A 65 -14.07 14.85 2.37
N ARG A 66 -15.25 15.39 1.99
CA ARG A 66 -15.99 16.36 2.80
C ARG A 66 -16.67 15.65 3.98
N THR A 67 -16.42 16.11 5.20
CA THR A 67 -17.09 15.58 6.40
C THR A 67 -18.32 16.42 6.77
N ARG A 68 -19.02 16.01 7.83
CA ARG A 68 -20.12 16.81 8.41
C ARG A 68 -19.61 17.94 9.33
N ARG A 69 -18.33 17.92 9.72
CA ARG A 69 -17.77 18.93 10.61
C ARG A 69 -17.16 20.06 9.76
N PRO A 70 -17.51 21.33 10.04
CA PRO A 70 -16.93 22.45 9.32
C PRO A 70 -15.40 22.46 9.45
N ARG A 71 -14.70 22.80 8.37
CA ARG A 71 -13.23 22.89 8.31
C ARG A 71 -12.53 21.57 8.62
N VAL A 72 -13.21 20.44 8.42
CA VAL A 72 -12.65 19.10 8.58
C VAL A 72 -12.92 18.28 7.32
N ALA A 73 -11.85 17.83 6.67
CA ALA A 73 -11.88 16.92 5.54
C ALA A 73 -11.03 15.68 5.84
N VAL A 74 -11.29 14.57 5.14
CA VAL A 74 -10.50 13.34 5.21
C VAL A 74 -9.84 13.06 3.87
N ALA A 75 -8.60 12.58 3.91
CA ALA A 75 -7.85 12.15 2.74
C ALA A 75 -7.20 10.79 3.03
N GLY A 76 -7.02 10.03 1.98
CA GLY A 76 -6.52 8.66 2.01
C GLY A 76 -7.03 7.89 0.81
N SER A 77 -6.21 6.99 0.29
CA SER A 77 -6.55 6.14 -0.86
C SER A 77 -7.77 5.24 -0.63
N TRP A 78 -8.11 4.99 0.64
CA TRP A 78 -9.32 4.29 1.11
C TRP A 78 -10.61 5.13 1.04
N THR A 79 -10.53 6.43 0.72
CA THR A 79 -11.70 7.30 0.53
C THR A 79 -12.35 7.13 -0.85
N GLN A 80 -13.51 7.76 -1.07
CA GLN A 80 -14.26 7.69 -2.32
C GLN A 80 -13.61 8.56 -3.40
N THR A 81 -12.66 7.99 -4.14
CA THR A 81 -11.93 8.68 -5.24
C THR A 81 -12.32 8.21 -6.63
N GLY A 82 -13.12 7.13 -6.71
CA GLY A 82 -13.42 6.39 -7.93
C GLY A 82 -12.37 5.33 -8.31
N TRP A 83 -11.24 5.26 -7.60
CA TRP A 83 -10.14 4.32 -7.84
C TRP A 83 -9.99 3.32 -6.70
N LEU A 84 -9.26 2.22 -6.89
CA LEU A 84 -8.88 1.31 -5.80
C LEU A 84 -7.88 1.98 -4.83
N ASP A 85 -7.50 1.29 -3.76
CA ASP A 85 -6.44 1.77 -2.86
C ASP A 85 -5.07 1.75 -3.56
N THR A 86 -4.69 2.90 -4.10
CA THR A 86 -3.44 3.11 -4.86
C THR A 86 -2.80 4.45 -4.50
N MET A 87 -1.53 4.63 -4.89
CA MET A 87 -0.85 5.93 -4.77
C MET A 87 -1.62 7.05 -5.50
N GLU A 88 -2.16 6.77 -6.69
CA GLU A 88 -3.00 7.72 -7.44
C GLU A 88 -4.26 8.10 -6.66
N SER A 89 -4.93 7.12 -6.04
CA SER A 89 -6.08 7.38 -5.16
C SER A 89 -5.70 8.25 -3.96
N ALA A 90 -4.53 8.02 -3.36
CA ALA A 90 -4.03 8.85 -2.26
C ALA A 90 -3.86 10.31 -2.70
N VAL A 91 -3.20 10.56 -3.83
CA VAL A 91 -3.01 11.92 -4.36
C VAL A 91 -4.35 12.58 -4.69
N ARG A 92 -5.23 11.90 -5.43
CA ARG A 92 -6.56 12.40 -5.79
C ARG A 92 -7.39 12.74 -4.56
N SER A 93 -7.33 11.91 -3.52
CA SER A 93 -8.05 12.16 -2.27
C SER A 93 -7.56 13.43 -1.56
N GLY A 94 -6.26 13.69 -1.57
CA GLY A 94 -5.67 14.90 -0.98
C GLY A 94 -6.13 16.16 -1.70
N ILE A 95 -6.09 16.15 -3.04
CA ILE A 95 -6.58 17.26 -3.87
C ILE A 95 -8.08 17.51 -3.61
N ALA A 96 -8.90 16.46 -3.60
CA ALA A 96 -10.33 16.59 -3.34
C ALA A 96 -10.64 17.09 -1.91
N ALA A 97 -9.87 16.67 -0.91
CA ALA A 97 -9.99 17.17 0.45
C ALA A 97 -9.64 18.65 0.56
N ALA A 98 -8.58 19.11 -0.13
CA ALA A 98 -8.22 20.52 -0.19
C ALA A 98 -9.33 21.36 -0.82
N HIS A 99 -9.86 20.96 -1.99
CA HIS A 99 -10.98 21.65 -2.64
C HIS A 99 -12.23 21.70 -1.75
N ALA A 100 -12.53 20.63 -1.00
CA ALA A 100 -13.67 20.62 -0.08
C ALA A 100 -13.52 21.71 1.02
N LEU A 101 -12.31 21.93 1.52
CA LEU A 101 -12.03 22.97 2.51
C LEU A 101 -12.05 24.39 1.92
N GLU A 102 -11.60 24.57 0.68
CA GLU A 102 -11.63 25.87 -0.01
C GLU A 102 -13.05 26.33 -0.33
N LEU A 103 -13.90 25.42 -0.81
CA LEU A 103 -15.31 25.71 -1.07
C LEU A 103 -16.04 26.16 0.19
N GLU A 104 -15.75 25.55 1.35
CA GLU A 104 -16.32 26.00 2.63
C GLU A 104 -15.88 27.42 3.01
N ARG A 105 -14.66 27.84 2.66
CA ARG A 105 -14.16 29.20 2.95
C ARG A 105 -14.84 30.27 2.10
N GLY A 106 -15.26 29.95 0.88
CA GLY A 106 -15.97 30.88 0.00
C GLY A 106 -17.46 31.05 0.30
N VAL A 107 -18.00 30.26 1.23
CA VAL A 107 -19.41 30.31 1.67
C VAL A 107 -19.55 30.98 3.06
N ALA A 108 -18.43 31.38 3.66
CA ALA A 108 -18.36 32.07 4.96
C ALA A 108 -18.40 33.60 4.83
#